data_AF-A0A4Y9FUV1-F1
#
_entry.id   AF-A0A4Y9FUV1-F1
#
_cell.length_a   1.000
_cell.length_b   1.000
_cell.length_c   1.000
_cell.angle_alpha   90.00
_cell.angle_beta   90.00
_cell.angle_gamma   90.00
#
_symmetry.space_group_name_H-M   'P 1'
#
loop_
_entity.id
_entity.type
_entity.pdbx_description
1 polymer ?
#
loop_
_entity_poly.entity_id
_entity_poly.type
_entity_poly.pdbx_seq_one_letter_code
_entity_poly.pdbx_strand_id
1 'polypeptide(L)'
;MTETTTTTGSGPVRLEGYVGQTELGQALGISSQKVGKLLVGLGLKDGKEPTPYALRIGASSEPMIGRHGADTCVYCLWKPEVVIPLLRKIL
;
A
#
# COMPACT_ATOMS: atom_id res chain seq x y z
N MET A 1 15.39 -27.75 -8.63
CA MET A 1 15.61 -26.33 -8.98
C MET A 1 14.99 -25.51 -7.88
N THR A 2 15.85 -24.68 -7.27
CA THR A 2 15.66 -23.53 -6.36
C THR A 2 14.25 -22.90 -6.38
N GLU A 3 13.67 -22.41 -5.29
CA GLU A 3 14.25 -21.45 -4.34
C GLU A 3 13.75 -21.61 -2.90
N THR A 4 14.71 -21.49 -1.99
CA THR A 4 14.57 -21.28 -0.56
C THR A 4 14.22 -19.82 -0.31
N THR A 5 13.17 -19.52 0.47
CA THR A 5 13.11 -18.27 1.24
C THR A 5 12.31 -18.48 2.51
N THR A 6 12.99 -19.06 3.50
CA THR A 6 12.71 -18.75 4.90
C THR A 6 13.23 -17.34 5.17
N THR A 7 12.36 -16.41 5.55
CA THR A 7 12.78 -15.23 6.30
C THR A 7 11.74 -14.94 7.38
N THR A 8 12.02 -15.52 8.54
CA THR A 8 11.53 -15.06 9.84
C THR A 8 12.13 -13.68 10.09
N GLY A 9 11.40 -12.63 9.73
CA GLY A 9 11.76 -11.25 10.04
C GLY A 9 10.55 -10.54 10.64
N SER A 10 10.61 -10.18 11.92
CA SER A 10 9.62 -9.31 12.59
C SER A 10 9.77 -7.85 12.15
N GLY A 11 9.81 -7.62 10.83
CA GLY A 11 9.79 -6.31 10.19
C GLY A 11 8.70 -6.29 9.11
N PRO A 12 8.19 -5.11 8.73
CA PRO A 12 7.15 -5.04 7.70
C PRO A 12 7.71 -5.64 6.41
N VAL A 13 7.01 -6.65 5.87
CA VAL A 13 7.31 -7.23 4.56
C VAL A 13 7.33 -6.10 3.55
N ARG A 14 8.52 -5.74 3.05
CA ARG A 14 8.67 -4.80 1.94
C ARG A 14 8.54 -5.59 0.65
N LEU A 15 7.39 -5.48 -0.01
CA LEU A 15 7.25 -5.91 -1.39
C LEU A 15 8.02 -4.95 -2.29
N GLU A 16 8.95 -5.48 -3.08
CA GLU A 16 9.74 -4.68 -4.01
C GLU A 16 8.83 -3.91 -4.97
N GLY A 17 9.10 -2.60 -5.13
CA GLY A 17 8.28 -1.72 -5.97
C GLY A 17 6.96 -1.25 -5.33
N TYR A 18 6.63 -1.64 -4.10
CA TYR A 18 5.46 -1.11 -3.38
C TYR A 18 5.86 -0.25 -2.18
N VAL A 19 5.02 0.73 -1.86
CA VAL A 19 5.28 1.69 -0.78
C VAL A 19 4.02 1.95 0.07
N GLY A 20 4.21 2.48 1.28
CA GLY A 20 3.12 2.88 2.15
C GLY A 20 2.49 4.23 1.77
N GLN A 21 1.41 4.59 2.46
CA GLN A 21 0.75 5.90 2.29
C GLN A 21 1.65 7.09 2.68
N THR A 22 2.60 6.87 3.58
CA THR A 22 3.57 7.90 3.98
C THR A 22 4.51 8.25 2.84
N GLU A 23 5.09 7.25 2.21
CA GLU A 23 5.98 7.40 1.07
C GLU A 23 5.26 7.99 -0.15
N LEU A 24 4.01 7.55 -0.43
CA LEU A 24 3.16 8.18 -1.45
C LEU A 24 2.94 9.68 -1.14
N GLY A 25 2.70 10.01 0.12
CA GLY A 25 2.50 11.39 0.55
C GLY A 25 3.73 12.26 0.34
N GLN A 26 4.91 11.75 0.69
CA GLN A 26 6.19 12.42 0.44
C GLN A 26 6.40 12.70 -1.06
N ALA A 27 6.13 11.71 -1.92
CA ALA A 27 6.28 11.86 -3.37
C ALA A 27 5.30 12.89 -3.99
N LEU A 28 4.17 13.15 -3.33
CA LEU A 28 3.12 14.07 -3.78
C LEU A 28 3.10 15.41 -3.03
N GLY A 29 3.97 15.59 -2.02
CA GLY A 29 3.96 16.79 -1.17
C GLY A 29 2.69 16.93 -0.32
N ILE A 30 2.06 15.83 0.07
CA ILE A 30 0.83 15.81 0.87
C ILE A 30 0.93 14.85 2.06
N SER A 31 0.06 15.01 3.07
CA SER A 31 0.04 14.10 4.22
C SER A 31 -0.46 12.70 3.86
N SER A 32 0.02 11.68 4.59
CA SER A 32 -0.47 10.30 4.46
C SER A 32 -1.97 10.17 4.69
N GLN A 33 -2.54 10.98 5.58
CA GLN A 33 -3.99 11.06 5.79
C GLN A 33 -4.72 11.58 4.55
N LYS A 34 -4.17 12.59 3.86
CA LYS A 34 -4.74 13.09 2.59
C LYS A 34 -4.64 12.03 1.50
N VAL A 35 -3.52 11.31 1.39
CA VAL A 35 -3.38 10.14 0.49
C VAL A 35 -4.49 9.13 0.77
N GLY A 36 -4.68 8.74 2.04
CA GLY A 36 -5.72 7.79 2.43
C GLY A 36 -7.12 8.21 1.97
N LYS A 37 -7.48 9.49 2.12
CA LYS A 37 -8.77 10.02 1.65
C LYS A 37 -8.90 9.97 0.13
N LEU A 38 -7.83 10.31 -0.61
CA LEU A 38 -7.84 10.28 -2.07
C LEU A 38 -7.94 8.84 -2.60
N LEU A 39 -7.27 7.88 -1.97
CA LEU A 39 -7.39 6.45 -2.30
C LEU A 39 -8.82 5.94 -2.11
N VAL A 40 -9.49 6.37 -1.04
CA VAL A 40 -10.93 6.06 -0.82
C VAL A 40 -11.78 6.73 -1.90
N GLY A 41 -11.54 8.01 -2.20
CA GLY A 41 -12.28 8.74 -3.24
C GLY A 41 -12.12 8.15 -4.66
N LEU A 42 -10.97 7.54 -4.96
CA LEU A 42 -10.72 6.82 -6.22
C LEU A 42 -11.28 5.38 -6.22
N GLY A 43 -11.90 4.94 -5.12
CA GLY A 43 -12.37 3.56 -4.98
C GLY A 43 -11.23 2.53 -4.95
N LEU A 44 -10.01 2.94 -4.59
CA LEU A 44 -8.84 2.06 -4.50
C LEU A 44 -8.69 1.43 -3.10
N LYS A 45 -9.26 2.06 -2.07
CA LYS A 45 -9.12 1.66 -0.67
C LYS A 45 -10.47 1.65 0.04
N ASP A 46 -10.72 0.63 0.85
CA ASP A 46 -11.84 0.55 1.78
C ASP A 46 -11.30 0.27 3.20
N GLY A 47 -11.50 1.22 4.12
CA GLY A 47 -10.93 1.15 5.46
C GLY A 47 -9.41 1.00 5.49
N LYS A 48 -8.93 -0.20 5.89
CA LYS A 48 -7.50 -0.58 5.95
C LYS A 48 -7.06 -1.50 4.80
N GLU A 49 -7.96 -1.79 3.86
CA GLU A 49 -7.77 -2.77 2.80
C GLU A 49 -7.84 -2.13 1.40
N PRO A 50 -7.20 -2.73 0.39
CA PRO A 50 -7.39 -2.34 -0.99
C PRO A 50 -8.70 -2.92 -1.52
N THR A 51 -9.37 -2.22 -2.43
CA THR A 51 -10.56 -2.75 -3.08
C THR A 51 -10.19 -3.83 -4.10
N PRO A 52 -11.13 -4.72 -4.50
CA PRO A 52 -10.90 -5.64 -5.61
C PRO A 52 -10.49 -4.95 -6.90
N TYR A 53 -10.96 -3.72 -7.12
CA TYR A 53 -10.56 -2.90 -8.25
C TYR A 53 -9.07 -2.54 -8.20
N ALA A 54 -8.54 -2.10 -7.05
CA ALA A 54 -7.13 -1.77 -6.89
C ALA A 54 -6.22 -2.98 -7.15
N LEU A 55 -6.62 -4.17 -6.71
CA LEU A 55 -5.91 -5.42 -6.99
C LEU A 55 -5.92 -5.75 -8.49
N ARG A 56 -7.09 -5.64 -9.13
CA ARG A 56 -7.26 -5.94 -10.57
C ARG A 56 -6.39 -5.07 -11.48
N ILE A 57 -6.18 -3.80 -11.12
CA ILE A 57 -5.34 -2.88 -11.90
C ILE A 57 -3.87 -2.90 -11.48
N GLY A 58 -3.50 -3.74 -10.51
CA GLY A 58 -2.14 -3.82 -9.98
C GLY A 58 -1.68 -2.57 -9.22
N ALA A 59 -2.62 -1.79 -8.66
CA ALA A 59 -2.33 -0.57 -7.90
C ALA A 59 -1.90 -0.85 -6.46
N SER A 60 -2.30 -2.00 -5.90
CA SER A 60 -1.99 -2.39 -4.53
C SER A 60 -1.63 -3.86 -4.44
N SER A 61 -0.85 -4.20 -3.42
CA SER A 61 -0.66 -5.58 -2.98
C SER A 61 -1.94 -6.13 -2.35
N GLU A 62 -2.02 -7.45 -2.20
CA GLU A 62 -2.98 -8.03 -1.25
C GLU A 62 -2.77 -7.46 0.16
N PRO A 63 -3.82 -7.45 1.02
CA PRO A 63 -3.70 -7.04 2.41
C PRO A 63 -2.60 -7.84 3.11
N MET A 64 -1.62 -7.13 3.66
CA MET A 64 -0.55 -7.76 4.41
C MET A 64 -0.87 -7.69 5.89
N ILE A 65 -0.71 -8.82 6.56
CA ILE A 65 -0.79 -8.89 8.02
C ILE A 65 0.62 -8.69 8.56
N GLY A 66 0.88 -7.59 9.24
CA GLY A 66 2.10 -7.44 10.04
C GLY A 66 1.79 -7.25 11.50
N ARG A 67 2.80 -7.51 12.33
CA ARG A 67 2.72 -7.26 13.78
C ARG A 67 3.43 -5.96 14.11
N HIS A 68 2.76 -5.11 14.86
CA HIS A 68 3.37 -3.93 15.47
C HIS A 68 3.27 -4.09 16.99
N GLY A 69 4.32 -4.61 17.61
CA GLY A 69 4.26 -5.04 19.01
C GLY A 69 3.35 -6.25 19.20
N ALA A 70 2.40 -6.16 20.14
CA ALA A 70 1.38 -7.19 20.37
C ALA A 70 0.20 -7.10 19.38
N ASP A 71 0.06 -5.98 18.66
CA ASP A 71 -1.07 -5.72 17.80
C ASP A 71 -0.84 -6.25 16.38
N THR A 72 -1.87 -6.91 15.85
CA THR A 72 -1.91 -7.32 14.45
C THR A 72 -2.52 -6.20 13.62
N CYS A 73 -1.75 -5.68 12.67
CA CYS A 73 -2.14 -4.58 11.80
C CYS A 73 -2.22 -5.07 10.35
N VAL A 74 -3.38 -4.85 9.73
CA VAL A 74 -3.55 -4.99 8.28
C VAL A 74 -3.06 -3.69 7.63
N TYR A 75 -2.11 -3.82 6.70
CA TYR A 75 -1.67 -2.72 5.85
C TYR A 75 -1.60 -3.15 4.39
N CYS A 76 -1.94 -2.24 3.49
CA CYS A 76 -1.74 -2.41 2.05
C CYS A 76 -0.59 -1.52 1.58
N LEU A 77 0.24 -2.10 0.72
CA LEU A 77 1.27 -1.38 0.00
C LEU A 77 0.75 -1.01 -1.40
N TRP A 78 1.27 0.07 -1.94
CA TRP A 78 0.77 0.71 -3.16
C TRP A 78 1.89 0.82 -4.18
N LYS A 79 1.57 0.53 -5.43
CA LYS A 79 2.52 0.59 -6.54
C LYS A 79 2.63 2.04 -7.06
N PRO A 80 3.72 2.78 -6.76
CA PRO A 80 3.79 4.23 -7.01
C PRO A 80 3.52 4.60 -8.47
N GLU A 81 4.06 3.85 -9.42
CA GLU A 81 3.93 4.08 -10.86
C GLU A 81 2.48 3.97 -11.36
N VAL A 82 1.62 3.24 -10.65
CA VAL A 82 0.18 3.16 -10.96
C VAL A 82 -0.60 4.22 -10.19
N VAL A 83 -0.30 4.38 -8.90
CA VAL A 83 -1.12 5.18 -7.98
C VAL A 83 -0.84 6.67 -8.09
N ILE A 84 0.42 7.09 -8.23
CA ILE A 84 0.79 8.51 -8.30
C ILE A 84 0.09 9.22 -9.47
N PRO A 85 0.07 8.68 -10.71
CA PRO A 85 -0.66 9.31 -11.81
C PRO A 85 -2.16 9.45 -11.56
N LEU A 86 -2.79 8.50 -10.86
CA LEU A 86 -4.21 8.57 -10.52
C LEU A 86 -4.48 9.66 -9.48
N LEU A 87 -3.64 9.75 -8.45
CA LEU A 87 -3.75 10.78 -7.41
C LEU A 87 -3.53 12.19 -7.97
N ARG A 88 -2.57 12.37 -8.89
CA ARG A 88 -2.31 13.67 -9.53
C ARG A 88 -3.47 14.23 -10.35
N LYS A 89 -4.37 13.37 -10.85
CA LYS A 89 -5.55 13.82 -11.63
C LYS A 89 -6.62 14.50 -10.78
N ILE A 90 -6.57 14.31 -9.46
CA ILE A 90 -7.60 14.75 -8.51
C ILE A 90 -7.02 15.59 -7.36
N LEU A 91 -5.75 15.98 -7.46
CA LEU A 91 -5.05 16.86 -6.52
C LEU A 91 -5.18 18.31 -6.95
#